data_AF-A0A961G5B4-F1
#
_entry.id   AF-A0A961G5B4-F1
#
_cell.length_a   1.000
_cell.length_b   1.000
_cell.length_c   1.000
_cell.angle_alpha   90.00
_cell.angle_beta   90.00
_cell.angle_gamma   90.00
#
_symmetry.space_group_name_H-M   'P 1'
#
loop_
_entity.id
_entity.type
_entity.pdbx_description
1 polymer ?
#
loop_
_entity_poly.entity_id
_entity_poly.type
_entity_poly.pdbx_seq_one_letter_code
_entity_poly.pdbx_strand_id
1 'polypeptide(L)'
;VRHSEKVKEDLANLHPYGDWVNTEALHIEAPFDDQADHRFNADALSRVFAYTAEELRLVIAPMAEGRDPLGSMGDDTGLAVLAEKPRRLSRYFHQMFAQVTNPPMDPIREHLVMSLRIQLGRRGPLLEDVPSQAHLIELSSPILSDAELESVVRSGDPRFFSHWIPVTWPADSGPEGMEQRLDEICSEAAQAVKLGATILILSDRETSAGDCPIPILLAVGAVHHHLIDEGVRGAVSLVVVSGEPRDAHDVATLIGFGASAVNPYLAIDQVIRLVASGQVDVDAVTAQENYRAALESGILKIMSKMGICTLSAYRGSELFEAIGISEKLCRRAFRNAPRRLRGIGMSDVAERALTRHGDYVDGEAESGGFYKHRRGEDLHITGPKVVLDLQKSVRSGDSDAWERYLETINDRPPAVVRDLLTFVSREPVPVEEVESAEYIMRRFTTAAMSLGALSQEAHEALATAMNMVGGHSNSGEGGEDPSRFGSPRNSAIKQVASGRFG
;
A
#
# COMPACT_ATOMS: atom_id res chain seq x y z
N VAL A 1 -3.16 -18.16 -45.53
CA VAL A 1 -2.68 -18.09 -44.13
C VAL A 1 -1.75 -16.89 -44.04
N ARG A 2 -1.96 -15.99 -43.08
CA ARG A 2 -1.04 -14.86 -42.84
C ARG A 2 -0.26 -15.15 -41.56
N HIS A 3 1.06 -14.96 -41.60
CA HIS A 3 1.93 -15.11 -40.41
C HIS A 3 1.94 -13.82 -39.59
N SER A 4 2.24 -13.90 -38.29
CA SER A 4 2.26 -12.77 -37.33
C SER A 4 2.90 -11.52 -37.90
N GLU A 5 4.14 -11.63 -38.39
CA GLU A 5 4.90 -10.47 -38.90
C GLU A 5 4.21 -9.82 -40.09
N LYS A 6 3.65 -10.61 -41.01
CA LYS A 6 2.92 -10.07 -42.16
C LYS A 6 1.59 -9.42 -41.78
N VAL A 7 0.98 -9.80 -40.66
CA VAL A 7 -0.22 -9.13 -40.15
C VAL A 7 0.15 -7.79 -39.51
N LYS A 8 1.20 -7.77 -38.67
CA LYS A 8 1.68 -6.54 -38.01
C LYS A 8 2.17 -5.51 -39.00
N GLU A 9 2.96 -5.92 -40.00
CA GLU A 9 3.48 -5.03 -41.04
C GLU A 9 2.34 -4.33 -41.79
N ASP A 10 1.32 -5.07 -42.23
CA ASP A 10 0.20 -4.47 -42.97
C ASP A 10 -0.63 -3.53 -42.09
N LEU A 11 -0.81 -3.84 -40.80
CA LEU A 11 -1.50 -2.95 -39.86
C LEU A 11 -0.68 -1.67 -39.59
N ALA A 12 0.63 -1.80 -39.38
CA ALA A 12 1.52 -0.66 -39.14
C ALA A 12 1.58 0.31 -40.33
N ASN A 13 1.31 -0.17 -41.54
CA ASN A 13 1.32 0.62 -42.78
C ASN A 13 -0.04 1.27 -43.11
N LEU A 14 -1.09 1.11 -42.29
CA LEU A 14 -2.39 1.74 -42.54
C LEU A 14 -2.32 3.27 -42.42
N HIS A 15 -1.56 3.76 -41.46
CA HIS A 15 -1.40 5.18 -41.14
C HIS A 15 0.05 5.46 -40.73
N PRO A 16 0.51 6.73 -40.79
CA PRO A 16 1.86 7.11 -40.39
C PRO A 16 1.97 7.21 -38.86
N TYR A 17 1.69 6.12 -38.14
CA TYR A 17 1.65 6.11 -36.67
C TYR A 17 2.98 6.57 -36.03
N GLY A 18 4.11 6.27 -36.67
CA GLY A 18 5.43 6.72 -36.22
C GLY A 18 5.57 8.25 -36.25
N ASP A 19 5.05 8.90 -37.30
CA ASP A 19 5.07 10.36 -37.40
C ASP A 19 4.17 10.97 -36.32
N TRP A 20 2.97 10.41 -36.10
CA TRP A 20 2.06 10.88 -35.06
C TRP A 20 2.71 10.81 -33.69
N VAL A 21 3.26 9.66 -33.28
CA VAL A 21 3.91 9.53 -31.96
C VAL A 21 5.07 10.51 -31.79
N ASN A 22 5.92 10.67 -32.81
CA ASN A 22 7.12 11.50 -32.72
C ASN A 22 6.84 13.01 -32.75
N THR A 23 5.73 13.44 -33.32
CA THR A 23 5.41 14.87 -33.52
C THR A 23 4.36 15.39 -32.54
N GLU A 24 3.50 14.51 -32.02
CA GLU A 24 2.33 14.91 -31.25
C GLU A 24 2.44 14.64 -29.74
N ALA A 25 3.29 13.70 -29.33
CA ALA A 25 3.53 13.42 -27.92
C ALA A 25 4.52 14.42 -27.31
N LEU A 26 4.22 14.93 -26.12
CA LEU A 26 5.16 15.72 -25.33
C LEU A 26 5.86 14.81 -24.33
N HIS A 27 7.17 14.61 -24.49
CA HIS A 27 7.98 13.88 -23.52
C HIS A 27 8.48 14.85 -22.45
N ILE A 28 8.20 14.55 -21.18
CA ILE A 28 8.72 15.30 -20.05
C ILE A 28 9.68 14.40 -19.28
N GLU A 29 10.89 14.92 -19.08
CA GLU A 29 11.91 14.33 -18.23
C GLU A 29 12.63 15.51 -17.57
N ALA A 30 12.56 15.59 -16.24
CA ALA A 30 13.22 16.64 -15.48
C ALA A 30 13.87 16.03 -14.24
N PRO A 31 15.14 16.37 -13.95
CA PRO A 31 15.86 15.79 -12.83
C PRO A 31 15.28 16.26 -11.49
N PHE A 32 15.54 15.49 -10.43
CA PHE A 32 15.46 16.04 -9.09
C PHE A 32 16.54 17.09 -8.87
N ASP A 33 16.29 18.01 -7.95
CA ASP A 33 17.26 18.99 -7.47
C ASP A 33 17.48 18.86 -5.96
N ASP A 34 18.45 19.61 -5.43
CA ASP A 34 18.79 19.62 -4.01
C ASP A 34 18.14 20.79 -3.25
N GLN A 35 17.11 21.44 -3.84
CA GLN A 35 16.49 22.62 -3.24
C GLN A 35 15.39 22.20 -2.26
N ALA A 36 15.48 22.75 -1.04
CA ALA A 36 14.40 22.62 -0.08
C ALA A 36 13.16 23.38 -0.56
N ASP A 37 11.99 22.75 -0.48
CA ASP A 37 10.73 23.41 -0.82
C ASP A 37 10.22 24.23 0.38
N HIS A 38 10.30 25.55 0.26
CA HIS A 38 9.84 26.47 1.30
C HIS A 38 8.34 26.84 1.20
N ARG A 39 7.58 26.22 0.29
CA ARG A 39 6.15 26.50 0.11
C ARG A 39 5.27 25.95 1.24
N PHE A 40 5.80 25.04 2.06
CA PHE A 40 5.07 24.40 3.15
C PHE A 40 5.96 24.24 4.41
N ASN A 41 5.33 24.04 5.56
CA ASN A 41 6.03 23.70 6.79
C ASN A 41 6.17 22.18 6.91
N ALA A 42 7.32 21.63 6.52
CA ALA A 42 7.53 20.18 6.50
C ALA A 42 7.44 19.53 7.87
N ASP A 43 7.85 20.21 8.94
CA ASP A 43 7.83 19.65 10.30
C ASP A 43 6.40 19.55 10.82
N ALA A 44 5.61 20.62 10.68
CA ALA A 44 4.19 20.59 11.01
C ALA A 44 3.41 19.57 10.16
N LEU A 45 3.65 19.54 8.85
CA LEU A 45 2.98 18.58 7.97
C LEU A 45 3.39 17.13 8.24
N SER A 46 4.64 16.88 8.64
CA SER A 46 5.08 15.54 9.04
C SER A 46 4.26 15.02 10.22
N ARG A 47 3.90 15.89 11.18
CA ARG A 47 2.99 15.53 12.27
C ARG A 47 1.57 15.29 11.80
N VAL A 48 1.01 16.21 11.00
CA VAL A 48 -0.37 16.07 10.47
C VAL A 48 -0.53 14.78 9.67
N PHE A 49 0.46 14.43 8.84
CA PHE A 49 0.45 13.20 8.04
C PHE A 49 1.04 11.99 8.79
N ALA A 50 1.29 12.11 10.10
CA ALA A 50 1.75 11.03 10.98
C ALA A 50 3.01 10.29 10.47
N TYR A 51 4.02 11.04 10.01
CA TYR A 51 5.36 10.49 9.80
C TYR A 51 5.97 10.17 11.16
N THR A 52 6.63 9.01 11.24
CA THR A 52 7.31 8.57 12.45
C THR A 52 8.79 8.36 12.21
N ALA A 53 9.61 8.56 13.22
CA ALA A 53 11.05 8.27 13.15
C ALA A 53 11.32 6.80 12.81
N GLU A 54 10.45 5.87 13.24
CA GLU A 54 10.51 4.48 12.83
C GLU A 54 10.34 4.32 11.31
N GLU A 55 9.32 4.93 10.72
CA GLU A 55 9.04 4.83 9.29
C GLU A 55 10.14 5.51 8.45
N LEU A 56 10.62 6.67 8.88
CA LEU A 56 11.76 7.34 8.25
C LEU A 56 13.00 6.43 8.22
N ARG A 57 13.30 5.77 9.34
CA ARG A 57 14.50 4.95 9.48
C ARG A 57 14.39 3.56 8.84
N LEU A 58 13.23 2.91 8.91
CA LEU A 58 13.04 1.53 8.45
C LEU A 58 12.52 1.44 7.01
N VAL A 59 11.88 2.49 6.50
CA VAL A 59 11.26 2.49 5.17
C VAL A 59 11.94 3.50 4.26
N ILE A 60 11.90 4.79 4.59
CA ILE A 60 12.34 5.86 3.67
C ILE A 60 13.87 5.87 3.50
N ALA A 61 14.63 5.77 4.58
CA ALA A 61 16.10 5.79 4.52
C ALA A 61 16.69 4.63 3.66
N PRO A 62 16.27 3.35 3.84
CA PRO A 62 16.72 2.28 2.94
C PRO A 62 16.38 2.54 1.47
N MET A 63 15.17 3.05 1.19
CA MET A 63 14.76 3.38 -0.18
C MET A 63 15.63 4.48 -0.79
N ALA A 64 15.93 5.52 -0.02
CA ALA A 64 16.83 6.61 -0.43
C ALA A 64 18.28 6.13 -0.68
N GLU A 65 18.70 5.06 -0.02
CA GLU A 65 20.00 4.40 -0.27
C GLU A 65 19.96 3.38 -1.42
N GLY A 66 18.83 3.24 -2.12
CA GLY A 66 18.66 2.30 -3.24
C GLY A 66 18.47 0.85 -2.79
N ARG A 67 17.97 0.64 -1.57
CA ARG A 67 17.73 -0.68 -0.97
C ARG A 67 16.25 -0.92 -0.72
N ASP A 68 15.79 -2.15 -0.96
CA ASP A 68 14.44 -2.55 -0.58
C ASP A 68 14.29 -2.50 0.96
N PRO A 69 13.22 -1.88 1.50
CA PRO A 69 12.96 -1.86 2.94
C PRO A 69 12.41 -3.23 3.39
N LEU A 70 13.33 -4.17 3.66
CA LEU A 70 13.00 -5.53 4.04
C LEU A 70 12.77 -5.68 5.56
N GLY A 71 11.74 -6.44 5.92
CA GLY A 71 11.43 -6.85 7.28
C GLY A 71 11.29 -8.37 7.41
N SER A 72 11.00 -8.85 8.63
CA SER A 72 10.72 -10.25 8.92
C SER A 72 9.63 -10.37 9.98
N MET A 73 9.16 -11.60 10.23
CA MET A 73 7.97 -11.93 11.05
C MET A 73 6.65 -11.48 10.39
N GLY A 74 5.53 -11.83 11.03
CA GLY A 74 4.20 -11.41 10.58
C GLY A 74 3.80 -10.05 11.15
N ASP A 75 2.81 -9.41 10.53
CA ASP A 75 2.16 -8.23 11.09
C ASP A 75 1.26 -8.62 12.27
N ASP A 76 1.64 -8.18 13.47
CA ASP A 76 0.93 -8.44 14.71
C ASP A 76 0.35 -7.18 15.35
N THR A 77 0.28 -6.06 14.62
CA THR A 77 -0.28 -4.79 15.10
C THR A 77 -1.81 -4.70 15.07
N GLY A 78 -2.46 -5.69 14.44
CA GLY A 78 -3.91 -5.77 14.30
C GLY A 78 -4.46 -5.01 13.09
N LEU A 79 -5.78 -5.12 12.87
CA LEU A 79 -6.46 -4.46 11.76
C LEU A 79 -6.53 -2.94 11.97
N ALA A 80 -6.37 -2.17 10.89
CA ALA A 80 -6.38 -0.71 10.94
C ALA A 80 -7.64 -0.10 11.60
N VAL A 81 -8.79 -0.76 11.45
CA VAL A 81 -10.07 -0.35 12.06
C VAL A 81 -10.13 -0.56 13.58
N LEU A 82 -9.34 -1.51 14.11
CA LEU A 82 -9.25 -1.85 15.53
C LEU A 82 -8.07 -1.17 16.22
N ALA A 83 -7.18 -0.53 15.46
CA ALA A 83 -6.05 0.18 16.01
C ALA A 83 -6.51 1.38 16.84
N GLU A 84 -5.92 1.53 18.04
CA GLU A 84 -6.15 2.67 18.92
C GLU A 84 -5.63 3.97 18.30
N LYS A 85 -4.43 3.91 17.70
CA LYS A 85 -3.89 5.03 16.92
C LYS A 85 -4.58 5.08 15.55
N PRO A 86 -5.11 6.24 15.13
CA PRO A 86 -5.66 6.39 13.79
C PRO A 86 -4.65 5.98 12.72
N ARG A 87 -5.08 5.17 11.74
CA ARG A 87 -4.24 4.77 10.59
C ARG A 87 -4.50 5.62 9.35
N ARG A 88 -3.54 5.67 8.44
CA ARG A 88 -3.72 6.26 7.10
C ARG A 88 -4.76 5.45 6.33
N LEU A 89 -5.55 6.10 5.47
CA LEU A 89 -6.67 5.43 4.81
C LEU A 89 -6.21 4.27 3.91
N SER A 90 -5.01 4.37 3.32
CA SER A 90 -4.38 3.29 2.55
C SER A 90 -4.30 1.97 3.33
N ARG A 91 -4.09 2.00 4.66
CA ARG A 91 -3.95 0.82 5.51
C ARG A 91 -5.25 0.01 5.70
N TYR A 92 -6.38 0.51 5.23
CA TYR A 92 -7.65 -0.22 5.20
C TYR A 92 -7.81 -1.06 3.92
N PHE A 93 -6.90 -0.89 2.95
CA PHE A 93 -6.94 -1.54 1.65
C PHE A 93 -5.85 -2.60 1.55
N HIS A 94 -6.26 -3.86 1.43
CA HIS A 94 -5.34 -4.97 1.30
C HIS A 94 -5.19 -5.34 -0.17
N GLN A 95 -3.95 -5.38 -0.65
CA GLN A 95 -3.63 -5.73 -2.04
C GLN A 95 -4.20 -7.12 -2.37
N MET A 96 -4.99 -7.20 -3.43
CA MET A 96 -5.39 -8.50 -3.97
C MET A 96 -4.22 -9.16 -4.69
N PHE A 97 -4.23 -10.49 -4.75
CA PHE A 97 -3.24 -11.26 -5.47
C PHE A 97 -3.89 -12.50 -6.09
N ALA A 98 -3.34 -12.95 -7.21
CA ALA A 98 -3.89 -14.07 -7.95
C ALA A 98 -3.47 -15.39 -7.30
N GLN A 99 -4.43 -16.30 -7.18
CA GLN A 99 -4.20 -17.65 -6.71
C GLN A 99 -4.93 -18.62 -7.64
N VAL A 100 -4.19 -19.53 -8.27
CA VAL A 100 -4.70 -20.59 -9.16
C VAL A 100 -5.30 -20.08 -10.48
N THR A 101 -6.20 -19.10 -10.45
CA THR A 101 -6.95 -18.59 -11.62
C THR A 101 -6.06 -18.07 -12.73
N ASN A 102 -5.00 -17.38 -12.35
CA ASN A 102 -3.97 -16.85 -13.24
C ASN A 102 -2.64 -16.77 -12.48
N PRO A 103 -1.50 -16.94 -13.17
CA PRO A 103 -0.21 -16.87 -12.52
C PRO A 103 0.18 -15.40 -12.20
N PRO A 104 0.86 -15.14 -11.07
CA PRO A 104 1.61 -13.91 -10.90
C PRO A 104 2.82 -13.89 -11.86
N MET A 105 3.42 -12.71 -12.06
CA MET A 105 4.65 -12.54 -12.85
C MET A 105 5.86 -12.25 -11.96
N ASP A 106 7.06 -12.48 -12.50
CA ASP A 106 8.33 -12.14 -11.84
C ASP A 106 8.76 -10.71 -12.23
N PRO A 107 8.63 -9.71 -11.34
CA PRO A 107 8.91 -8.32 -11.66
C PRO A 107 10.40 -8.02 -11.87
N ILE A 108 11.28 -8.97 -11.55
CA ILE A 108 12.73 -8.85 -11.70
C ILE A 108 13.17 -9.54 -12.99
N ARG A 109 12.83 -10.83 -13.15
CA ARG A 109 13.28 -11.64 -14.30
C ARG A 109 12.50 -11.37 -15.58
N GLU A 110 11.23 -10.97 -15.45
CA GLU A 110 10.34 -10.67 -16.57
C GLU A 110 10.11 -9.15 -16.70
N HIS A 111 10.99 -8.33 -16.13
CA HIS A 111 10.87 -6.87 -16.13
C HIS A 111 10.64 -6.27 -17.53
N LEU A 112 11.25 -6.86 -18.57
CA LEU A 112 11.15 -6.38 -19.96
C LEU A 112 9.71 -6.29 -20.48
N VAL A 113 8.79 -7.12 -19.99
CA VAL A 113 7.38 -7.09 -20.40
C VAL A 113 6.54 -6.13 -19.56
N MET A 114 7.11 -5.54 -18.52
CA MET A 114 6.42 -4.63 -17.61
C MET A 114 6.67 -3.17 -17.96
N SER A 115 5.73 -2.29 -17.62
CA SER A 115 5.88 -0.85 -17.86
C SER A 115 5.14 0.00 -16.84
N LEU A 116 5.85 1.01 -16.33
CA LEU A 116 5.31 2.09 -15.50
C LEU A 116 5.02 3.36 -16.31
N ARG A 117 5.25 3.33 -17.62
CA ARG A 117 4.99 4.46 -18.51
C ARG A 117 3.54 4.91 -18.38
N ILE A 118 3.35 6.21 -18.23
CA ILE A 118 2.03 6.83 -18.20
C ILE A 118 1.90 7.91 -19.27
N GLN A 119 0.65 8.24 -19.55
CA GLN A 119 0.29 9.29 -20.49
C GLN A 119 -0.78 10.18 -19.86
N LEU A 120 -0.51 11.48 -19.78
CA LEU A 120 -1.43 12.48 -19.25
C LEU A 120 -2.11 13.24 -20.39
N GLY A 121 -3.35 13.66 -20.14
CA GLY A 121 -4.16 14.41 -21.08
C GLY A 121 -5.46 13.71 -21.47
N ARG A 122 -6.13 14.28 -22.47
CA ARG A 122 -7.40 13.81 -23.02
C ARG A 122 -7.19 12.59 -23.91
N ARG A 123 -7.95 11.51 -23.66
CA ARG A 123 -7.92 10.35 -24.55
C ARG A 123 -8.67 10.66 -25.85
N GLY A 124 -8.04 10.33 -26.97
CA GLY A 124 -8.67 10.43 -28.29
C GLY A 124 -9.80 9.40 -28.48
N PRO A 125 -10.55 9.49 -29.60
CA PRO A 125 -11.62 8.54 -29.90
C PRO A 125 -11.07 7.12 -30.03
N LEU A 126 -11.79 6.11 -29.52
CA LEU A 126 -11.33 4.72 -29.57
C LEU A 126 -11.55 4.06 -30.95
N LEU A 127 -12.51 4.55 -31.73
CA LEU A 127 -12.98 3.91 -32.97
C LEU A 127 -12.38 4.52 -34.24
N GLU A 128 -11.49 5.49 -34.10
CA GLU A 128 -10.88 6.22 -35.21
C GLU A 128 -9.37 6.28 -35.02
N ASP A 129 -8.62 6.17 -36.11
CA ASP A 129 -7.17 6.38 -36.13
C ASP A 129 -6.89 7.83 -36.54
N VAL A 130 -6.56 8.68 -35.57
CA VAL A 130 -6.32 10.12 -35.79
C VAL A 130 -5.08 10.60 -35.06
N PRO A 131 -4.30 11.56 -35.62
CA PRO A 131 -3.09 12.08 -34.98
C PRO A 131 -3.33 12.58 -33.55
N SER A 132 -4.51 13.15 -33.30
CA SER A 132 -4.86 13.69 -31.98
C SER A 132 -4.91 12.66 -30.84
N GLN A 133 -4.92 11.36 -31.13
CA GLN A 133 -4.77 10.31 -30.11
C GLN A 133 -3.37 10.30 -29.48
N ALA A 134 -2.35 10.81 -30.19
CA ALA A 134 -0.99 10.95 -29.70
C ALA A 134 -0.74 12.26 -28.93
N HIS A 135 -1.73 13.18 -28.84
CA HIS A 135 -1.65 14.43 -28.06
C HIS A 135 -1.68 14.18 -26.55
N LEU A 136 -0.62 13.59 -26.02
CA LEU A 136 -0.48 13.21 -24.62
C LEU A 136 0.90 13.62 -24.11
N ILE A 137 0.97 13.95 -22.83
CA ILE A 137 2.25 14.06 -22.13
C ILE A 137 2.66 12.66 -21.72
N GLU A 138 3.79 12.17 -22.22
CA GLU A 138 4.36 10.88 -21.83
C GLU A 138 5.38 11.07 -20.71
N LEU A 139 5.27 10.25 -19.67
CA LEU A 139 6.21 10.17 -18.56
C LEU A 139 6.65 8.71 -18.39
N SER A 140 7.92 8.51 -18.04
CA SER A 140 8.51 7.18 -17.79
C SER A 140 8.02 6.55 -16.49
N SER A 141 7.62 7.38 -15.52
CA SER A 141 7.22 7.00 -14.17
C SER A 141 5.92 7.68 -13.75
N PRO A 142 5.10 7.04 -12.88
CA PRO A 142 4.02 7.73 -12.20
C PRO A 142 4.49 8.58 -11.02
N ILE A 143 5.76 8.49 -10.60
CA ILE A 143 6.29 9.25 -9.47
C ILE A 143 6.95 10.51 -10.02
N LEU A 144 6.37 11.67 -9.70
CA LEU A 144 6.84 12.95 -10.22
C LEU A 144 7.79 13.63 -9.24
N SER A 145 8.93 14.10 -9.75
CA SER A 145 9.69 15.17 -9.11
C SER A 145 8.92 16.49 -9.14
N ASP A 146 9.31 17.46 -8.30
CA ASP A 146 8.71 18.80 -8.35
C ASP A 146 8.97 19.49 -9.70
N ALA A 147 10.13 19.26 -10.31
CA ALA A 147 10.48 19.80 -11.63
C ALA A 147 9.64 19.16 -12.75
N GLU A 148 9.37 17.86 -12.68
CA GLU A 148 8.47 17.17 -13.62
C GLU A 148 7.04 17.69 -13.47
N LEU A 149 6.55 17.85 -12.24
CA LEU A 149 5.23 18.43 -11.95
C LEU A 149 5.13 19.86 -12.50
N GLU A 150 6.14 20.70 -12.28
CA GLU A 150 6.17 22.06 -12.81
C GLU A 150 6.19 22.07 -14.35
N SER A 151 6.93 21.15 -14.97
CA SER A 151 6.98 20.99 -16.43
C SER A 151 5.63 20.55 -16.99
N VAL A 152 4.90 19.66 -16.31
CA VAL A 152 3.54 19.27 -16.68
C VAL A 152 2.59 20.47 -16.63
N VAL A 153 2.64 21.25 -15.55
CA VAL A 153 1.78 22.43 -15.36
C VAL A 153 2.11 23.55 -16.35
N ARG A 154 3.40 23.76 -16.62
CA ARG A 154 3.92 24.87 -17.44
C ARG A 154 4.41 24.43 -18.81
N SER A 155 3.85 23.34 -19.35
CA SER A 155 4.23 22.80 -20.66
C SER A 155 4.18 23.83 -21.79
N GLY A 156 3.38 24.90 -21.63
CA GLY A 156 3.23 25.99 -22.62
C GLY A 156 2.42 25.58 -23.85
N ASP A 157 2.03 24.31 -23.92
CA ASP A 157 1.20 23.77 -24.98
C ASP A 157 -0.28 24.03 -24.66
N PRO A 158 -1.03 24.75 -25.51
CA PRO A 158 -2.44 25.06 -25.26
C PRO A 158 -3.34 23.82 -25.21
N ARG A 159 -2.84 22.65 -25.63
CA ARG A 159 -3.55 21.36 -25.56
C ARG A 159 -3.57 20.79 -24.14
N PHE A 160 -2.63 21.19 -23.28
CA PHE A 160 -2.52 20.69 -21.92
C PHE A 160 -2.89 21.77 -20.90
N PHE A 161 -4.18 21.84 -20.56
CA PHE A 161 -4.66 22.73 -19.52
C PHE A 161 -4.74 21.99 -18.17
N SER A 162 -3.97 22.49 -17.20
CA SER A 162 -3.94 21.99 -15.82
C SER A 162 -4.80 22.86 -14.92
N HIS A 163 -5.67 22.25 -14.11
CA HIS A 163 -6.47 22.93 -13.09
C HIS A 163 -6.13 22.38 -11.70
N TRP A 164 -5.72 23.27 -10.79
CA TRP A 164 -5.37 22.94 -9.40
C TRP A 164 -6.61 23.00 -8.52
N ILE A 165 -6.82 21.95 -7.73
CA ILE A 165 -7.92 21.83 -6.78
C ILE A 165 -7.33 21.52 -5.40
N PRO A 166 -7.36 22.47 -4.47
CA PRO A 166 -7.00 22.22 -3.07
C PRO A 166 -7.94 21.21 -2.42
N VAL A 167 -7.35 20.21 -1.78
CA VAL A 167 -7.99 19.06 -1.12
C VAL A 167 -7.93 19.27 0.40
N THR A 168 -8.28 20.48 0.82
CA THR A 168 -8.32 20.89 2.22
C THR A 168 -9.68 21.50 2.55
N TRP A 169 -10.07 21.47 3.82
CA TRP A 169 -11.26 22.17 4.32
C TRP A 169 -10.96 22.95 5.59
N PRO A 170 -11.70 24.04 5.89
CA PRO A 170 -11.48 24.80 7.12
C PRO A 170 -11.76 23.95 8.36
N ALA A 171 -10.77 23.80 9.24
CA ALA A 171 -10.85 22.95 10.44
C ALA A 171 -12.01 23.34 11.37
N ASP A 172 -12.31 24.64 11.47
CA ASP A 172 -13.42 25.18 12.25
C ASP A 172 -14.82 24.77 11.75
N SER A 173 -14.92 24.25 10.53
CA SER A 173 -16.18 23.71 9.98
C SER A 173 -16.53 22.32 10.52
N GLY A 174 -15.66 21.73 11.34
CA GLY A 174 -15.87 20.42 11.94
C GLY A 174 -15.87 19.26 10.94
N PRO A 175 -16.24 18.04 11.40
CA PRO A 175 -16.26 16.84 10.58
C PRO A 175 -17.18 16.93 9.35
N GLU A 176 -18.32 17.61 9.47
CA GLU A 176 -19.30 17.77 8.39
C GLU A 176 -18.74 18.59 7.22
N GLY A 177 -17.84 19.54 7.51
CA GLY A 177 -17.17 20.37 6.49
C GLY A 177 -16.39 19.55 5.46
N MET A 178 -15.84 18.39 5.87
CA MET A 178 -15.10 17.51 4.97
C MET A 178 -16.00 16.90 3.89
N GLU A 179 -17.20 16.45 4.25
CA GLU A 179 -18.15 15.84 3.29
C GLU A 179 -18.63 16.89 2.27
N GLN A 180 -18.95 18.10 2.74
CA GLN A 180 -19.33 19.22 1.88
C GLN A 180 -18.18 19.60 0.94
N ARG A 181 -16.95 19.78 1.45
CA ARG A 181 -15.81 20.14 0.61
C ARG A 181 -15.53 19.06 -0.44
N LEU A 182 -15.72 17.79 -0.10
CA LEU A 182 -15.57 16.70 -1.06
C LEU A 182 -16.61 16.76 -2.19
N ASP A 183 -17.86 17.16 -1.92
CA ASP A 183 -18.86 17.44 -2.97
C ASP A 183 -18.44 18.61 -3.86
N GLU A 184 -17.92 19.68 -3.27
CA GLU A 184 -17.42 20.85 -4.00
C GLU A 184 -16.24 20.49 -4.91
N ILE A 185 -15.27 19.72 -4.42
CA ILE A 185 -14.12 19.22 -5.19
C ILE A 185 -14.60 18.38 -6.40
N CYS A 186 -15.60 17.52 -6.21
CA CYS A 186 -16.16 16.72 -7.29
C CYS A 186 -16.82 17.60 -8.37
N SER A 187 -17.63 18.58 -7.94
CA SER A 187 -18.29 19.53 -8.84
C SER A 187 -17.28 20.42 -9.58
N GLU A 188 -16.28 20.94 -8.86
CA GLU A 188 -15.20 21.77 -9.40
C GLU A 188 -14.40 20.99 -10.45
N ALA A 189 -14.03 19.73 -10.14
CA ALA A 189 -13.35 18.84 -11.07
C ALA A 189 -14.16 18.64 -12.37
N ALA A 190 -15.45 18.33 -12.25
CA ALA A 190 -16.30 18.14 -13.42
C ALA A 190 -16.44 19.43 -14.25
N GLN A 191 -16.58 20.58 -13.58
CA GLN A 191 -16.67 21.87 -14.24
C GLN A 191 -15.36 22.24 -14.95
N ALA A 192 -14.21 22.07 -14.31
CA ALA A 192 -12.90 22.32 -14.90
C ALA A 192 -12.70 21.51 -16.18
N VAL A 193 -13.09 20.23 -16.17
CA VAL A 193 -13.00 19.37 -17.37
C VAL A 193 -13.93 19.86 -18.48
N LYS A 194 -15.16 20.28 -18.15
CA LYS A 194 -16.10 20.88 -19.12
C LYS A 194 -15.58 22.20 -19.71
N LEU A 195 -14.76 22.93 -18.95
CA LEU A 195 -14.07 24.15 -19.38
C LEU A 195 -12.76 23.88 -20.14
N GLY A 196 -12.37 22.61 -20.33
CA GLY A 196 -11.23 22.23 -21.15
C GLY A 196 -10.01 21.73 -20.37
N ALA A 197 -10.08 21.54 -19.06
CA ALA A 197 -8.98 20.95 -18.30
C ALA A 197 -8.73 19.51 -18.73
N THR A 198 -7.50 19.24 -19.15
CA THR A 198 -7.02 17.91 -19.56
C THR A 198 -6.19 17.25 -18.46
N ILE A 199 -5.82 18.02 -17.43
CA ILE A 199 -5.10 17.57 -16.24
C ILE A 199 -5.75 18.25 -15.03
N LEU A 200 -6.18 17.45 -14.03
CA LEU A 200 -6.58 17.97 -12.73
C LEU A 200 -5.51 17.62 -11.72
N ILE A 201 -5.13 18.59 -10.89
CA ILE A 201 -4.14 18.43 -9.83
C ILE A 201 -4.88 18.51 -8.50
N LEU A 202 -4.97 17.37 -7.82
CA LEU A 202 -5.55 17.26 -6.49
C LEU A 202 -4.41 17.42 -5.48
N SER A 203 -4.43 18.51 -4.71
CA SER A 203 -3.31 18.90 -3.84
C SER A 203 -3.73 19.05 -2.39
N ASP A 204 -3.00 18.43 -1.46
CA ASP A 204 -3.10 18.72 -0.02
C ASP A 204 -1.98 19.63 0.50
N ARG A 205 -1.13 20.15 -0.39
CA ARG A 205 0.00 21.06 -0.07
C ARG A 205 -0.46 22.35 0.59
N GLU A 206 -1.71 22.75 0.34
CA GLU A 206 -2.39 23.91 0.91
C GLU A 206 -2.78 23.73 2.39
N THR A 207 -2.46 22.58 3.00
CA THR A 207 -2.69 22.35 4.43
C THR A 207 -1.99 23.42 5.26
N SER A 208 -2.74 24.03 6.17
CA SER A 208 -2.30 25.15 7.00
C SER A 208 -2.76 24.94 8.45
N ALA A 209 -2.43 25.84 9.37
CA ALA A 209 -2.97 25.80 10.72
C ALA A 209 -4.51 25.95 10.76
N GLY A 210 -5.14 26.52 9.72
CA GLY A 210 -6.59 26.68 9.62
C GLY A 210 -7.28 25.67 8.69
N ASP A 211 -6.53 25.05 7.77
CA ASP A 211 -7.07 24.17 6.73
C ASP A 211 -6.57 22.74 6.92
N CYS A 212 -7.50 21.81 7.17
CA CYS A 212 -7.26 20.39 7.39
C CYS A 212 -7.23 19.63 6.06
N PRO A 213 -6.30 18.67 5.84
CA PRO A 213 -6.24 17.89 4.61
C PRO A 213 -7.28 16.78 4.56
N ILE A 214 -8.05 16.70 3.46
CA ILE A 214 -8.89 15.52 3.18
C ILE A 214 -7.93 14.38 2.82
N PRO A 215 -8.07 13.19 3.43
CA PRO A 215 -7.25 12.04 3.07
C PRO A 215 -7.23 11.86 1.56
N ILE A 216 -6.05 11.95 0.95
CA ILE A 216 -5.95 12.20 -0.49
C ILE A 216 -6.55 11.05 -1.30
N LEU A 217 -6.46 9.83 -0.75
CA LEU A 217 -7.05 8.64 -1.34
C LEU A 217 -8.58 8.74 -1.46
N LEU A 218 -9.25 9.33 -0.47
CA LEU A 218 -10.69 9.56 -0.49
C LEU A 218 -11.07 10.56 -1.59
N ALA A 219 -10.32 11.65 -1.71
CA ALA A 219 -10.53 12.67 -2.73
C ALA A 219 -10.33 12.12 -4.14
N VAL A 220 -9.23 11.38 -4.38
CA VAL A 220 -8.95 10.74 -5.67
C VAL A 220 -10.07 9.79 -6.07
N GLY A 221 -10.47 8.89 -5.17
CA GLY A 221 -11.53 7.92 -5.46
C GLY A 221 -12.88 8.57 -5.74
N ALA A 222 -13.25 9.59 -4.95
CA ALA A 222 -14.51 10.33 -5.15
C ALA A 222 -14.52 11.08 -6.50
N VAL A 223 -13.46 11.83 -6.80
CA VAL A 223 -13.33 12.56 -8.09
C VAL A 223 -13.29 11.59 -9.25
N HIS A 224 -12.53 10.49 -9.14
CA HIS A 224 -12.43 9.48 -10.20
C HIS A 224 -13.81 8.95 -10.60
N HIS A 225 -14.60 8.50 -9.63
CA HIS A 225 -15.93 7.98 -9.88
C HIS A 225 -16.94 9.05 -10.29
N HIS A 226 -16.88 10.24 -9.70
CA HIS A 226 -17.76 11.34 -10.09
C HIS A 226 -17.56 11.74 -11.56
N LEU A 227 -16.31 11.84 -12.02
CA LEU A 227 -16.01 12.12 -13.42
C LEU A 227 -16.44 10.98 -14.36
N ILE A 228 -16.51 9.73 -13.87
CA ILE A 228 -17.07 8.60 -14.62
C ILE A 228 -18.58 8.79 -14.78
N ASP A 229 -19.28 9.13 -13.70
CA ASP A 229 -20.73 9.35 -13.74
C ASP A 229 -21.11 10.52 -14.66
N GLU A 230 -20.29 11.57 -14.66
CA GLU A 230 -20.43 12.73 -15.56
C GLU A 230 -20.01 12.42 -17.01
N GLY A 231 -19.46 11.23 -17.28
CA GLY A 231 -19.02 10.83 -18.62
C GLY A 231 -17.79 11.56 -19.14
N VAL A 232 -17.03 12.23 -18.27
CA VAL A 232 -15.89 13.08 -18.65
C VAL A 232 -14.53 12.54 -18.18
N ARG A 233 -14.47 11.42 -17.44
CA ARG A 233 -13.21 10.84 -16.93
C ARG A 233 -12.17 10.55 -18.02
N GLY A 234 -12.59 10.15 -19.22
CA GLY A 234 -11.69 9.90 -20.35
C GLY A 234 -11.04 11.17 -20.94
N ALA A 235 -11.59 12.35 -20.63
CA ALA A 235 -11.09 13.62 -21.12
C ALA A 235 -9.95 14.21 -20.27
N VAL A 236 -9.61 13.59 -19.14
CA VAL A 236 -8.71 14.19 -18.16
C VAL A 236 -7.80 13.16 -17.48
N SER A 237 -6.64 13.61 -17.00
CA SER A 237 -5.78 12.85 -16.09
C SER A 237 -5.82 13.45 -14.69
N LEU A 238 -5.75 12.59 -13.67
CA LEU A 238 -5.69 13.02 -12.27
C LEU A 238 -4.24 12.93 -11.79
N VAL A 239 -3.65 14.05 -11.41
CA VAL A 239 -2.33 14.11 -10.79
C VAL A 239 -2.52 14.43 -9.31
N VAL A 240 -1.83 13.70 -8.45
CA VAL A 240 -1.92 13.86 -7.00
C VAL A 240 -0.67 14.55 -6.50
N VAL A 241 -0.82 15.61 -5.71
CA VAL A 241 0.27 16.29 -5.00
C VAL A 241 -0.03 16.13 -3.51
N SER A 242 0.72 15.27 -2.83
CA SER A 242 0.33 14.90 -1.47
C SER A 242 1.49 14.64 -0.53
N GLY A 243 1.30 15.05 0.73
CA GLY A 243 2.16 14.69 1.84
C GLY A 243 1.83 13.35 2.50
N GLU A 244 0.72 12.69 2.13
CA GLU A 244 0.38 11.37 2.68
C GLU A 244 1.21 10.19 2.13
N PRO A 245 1.37 10.02 0.79
CA PRO A 245 2.00 8.84 0.22
C PRO A 245 3.51 8.83 0.47
N ARG A 246 4.02 7.71 0.98
CA ARG A 246 5.46 7.57 1.29
C ARG A 246 6.04 6.19 1.03
N ASP A 247 5.20 5.18 0.80
CA ASP A 247 5.62 3.84 0.40
C ASP A 247 4.90 3.38 -0.89
N ALA A 248 5.37 2.27 -1.47
CA ALA A 248 4.83 1.75 -2.72
C ALA A 248 3.35 1.34 -2.61
N HIS A 249 2.88 0.97 -1.42
CA HIS A 249 1.49 0.60 -1.21
C HIS A 249 0.58 1.82 -1.25
N ASP A 250 0.97 2.94 -0.64
CA ASP A 250 0.21 4.18 -0.72
C ASP A 250 0.02 4.62 -2.17
N VAL A 251 1.12 4.64 -2.93
CA VAL A 251 1.10 5.06 -4.34
C VAL A 251 0.28 4.09 -5.19
N ALA A 252 0.48 2.78 -5.03
CA ALA A 252 -0.31 1.77 -5.75
C ALA A 252 -1.80 1.87 -5.43
N THR A 253 -2.15 2.26 -4.21
CA THR A 253 -3.56 2.49 -3.81
C THR A 253 -4.11 3.71 -4.55
N LEU A 254 -3.41 4.84 -4.56
CA LEU A 254 -3.83 6.03 -5.31
C LEU A 254 -4.03 5.75 -6.81
N ILE A 255 -3.07 5.04 -7.43
CA ILE A 255 -3.16 4.67 -8.85
C ILE A 255 -4.33 3.69 -9.08
N GLY A 256 -4.46 2.68 -8.22
CA GLY A 256 -5.53 1.69 -8.29
C GLY A 256 -6.93 2.30 -8.16
N PHE A 257 -7.06 3.43 -7.47
CA PHE A 257 -8.30 4.21 -7.35
C PHE A 257 -8.40 5.41 -8.31
N GLY A 258 -7.45 5.53 -9.25
CA GLY A 258 -7.64 6.36 -10.44
C GLY A 258 -6.70 7.53 -10.64
N ALA A 259 -5.69 7.72 -9.78
CA ALA A 259 -4.60 8.65 -10.04
C ALA A 259 -3.78 8.20 -11.27
N SER A 260 -3.43 9.15 -12.13
CA SER A 260 -2.51 8.92 -13.24
C SER A 260 -1.05 9.06 -12.82
N ALA A 261 -0.74 9.99 -11.93
CA ALA A 261 0.60 10.26 -11.40
C ALA A 261 0.52 10.81 -9.97
N VAL A 262 1.60 10.70 -9.21
CA VAL A 262 1.73 11.11 -7.82
C VAL A 262 3.04 11.86 -7.63
N ASN A 263 2.96 13.06 -7.06
CA ASN A 263 4.08 13.82 -6.51
C ASN A 263 4.02 13.71 -4.97
N PRO A 264 4.81 12.81 -4.36
CA PRO A 264 4.85 12.64 -2.91
C PRO A 264 5.77 13.71 -2.26
N TYR A 265 5.39 14.99 -2.39
CA TYR A 265 6.29 16.12 -2.12
C TYR A 265 6.91 16.08 -0.71
N LEU A 266 6.13 15.69 0.31
CA LEU A 266 6.64 15.66 1.68
C LEU A 266 7.62 14.51 1.87
N ALA A 267 7.38 13.35 1.26
CA ALA A 267 8.33 12.23 1.33
C ALA A 267 9.65 12.57 0.63
N ILE A 268 9.59 13.30 -0.50
CA ILE A 268 10.76 13.82 -1.20
C ILE A 268 11.55 14.79 -0.29
N ASP A 269 10.88 15.74 0.36
CA ASP A 269 11.51 16.65 1.33
C ASP A 269 12.14 15.89 2.51
N GLN A 270 11.48 14.84 3.02
CA GLN A 270 12.05 13.98 4.07
C GLN A 270 13.31 13.26 3.61
N VAL A 271 13.40 12.83 2.35
CA VAL A 271 14.64 12.24 1.78
C VAL A 271 15.78 13.24 1.80
N ILE A 272 15.53 14.49 1.37
CA ILE A 272 16.53 15.57 1.42
C ILE A 272 17.00 15.82 2.85
N ARG A 273 16.07 15.86 3.81
CA ARG A 273 16.37 16.03 5.25
C ARG A 273 17.19 14.88 5.84
N LEU A 274 16.91 13.64 5.43
CA LEU A 274 17.69 12.47 5.87
C LEU A 274 19.15 12.57 5.40
N VAL A 275 19.38 13.00 4.16
CA VAL A 275 20.73 13.28 3.64
C VAL A 275 21.39 14.42 4.42
N ALA A 276 20.70 15.55 4.60
CA ALA A 276 21.22 16.71 5.32
C ALA A 276 21.59 16.38 6.79
N SER A 277 20.86 15.45 7.42
CA SER A 277 21.15 14.97 8.78
C SER A 277 22.24 13.90 8.86
N GLY A 278 22.77 13.41 7.73
CA GLY A 278 23.76 12.34 7.66
C GLY A 278 23.23 10.94 7.97
N GLN A 279 21.91 10.74 7.92
CA GLN A 279 21.28 9.42 8.11
C GLN A 279 21.27 8.58 6.84
N VAL A 280 21.49 9.21 5.68
CA VAL A 280 21.61 8.58 4.36
C VAL A 280 22.93 9.05 3.75
N ASP A 281 23.77 8.10 3.33
CA ASP A 281 25.15 8.37 2.87
C ASP A 281 25.27 8.41 1.33
N VAL A 282 24.44 9.24 0.69
CA VAL A 282 24.49 9.60 -0.74
C VAL A 282 24.09 11.07 -0.91
N ASP A 283 24.36 11.68 -2.07
CA ASP A 283 23.91 13.05 -2.34
C ASP A 283 22.37 13.13 -2.51
N ALA A 284 21.80 14.33 -2.32
CA ALA A 284 20.36 14.54 -2.29
C ALA A 284 19.64 14.15 -3.59
N VAL A 285 20.27 14.37 -4.75
CA VAL A 285 19.67 14.03 -6.05
C VAL A 285 19.66 12.51 -6.21
N THR A 286 20.79 11.84 -5.96
CA THR A 286 20.87 10.37 -5.98
C THR A 286 19.90 9.74 -4.98
N ALA A 287 19.73 10.32 -3.79
CA ALA A 287 18.81 9.82 -2.78
C ALA A 287 17.34 9.84 -3.26
N GLN A 288 16.93 10.91 -3.91
CA GLN A 288 15.57 11.06 -4.46
C GLN A 288 15.34 10.10 -5.63
N GLU A 289 16.33 9.94 -6.51
CA GLU A 289 16.27 8.97 -7.62
C GLU A 289 16.17 7.52 -7.12
N ASN A 290 16.96 7.17 -6.11
CA ASN A 290 16.88 5.87 -5.45
C ASN A 290 15.51 5.64 -4.81
N TYR A 291 14.98 6.66 -4.12
CA TYR A 291 13.64 6.61 -3.53
C TYR A 291 12.56 6.38 -4.59
N ARG A 292 12.62 7.12 -5.71
CA ARG A 292 11.73 6.92 -6.87
C ARG A 292 11.85 5.49 -7.41
N ALA A 293 13.07 5.01 -7.67
CA ALA A 293 13.30 3.66 -8.18
C ALA A 293 12.77 2.56 -7.23
N ALA A 294 12.88 2.77 -5.92
CA ALA A 294 12.35 1.84 -4.91
C ALA A 294 10.81 1.82 -4.91
N LEU A 295 10.14 2.98 -5.07
CA LEU A 295 8.69 3.05 -5.26
C LEU A 295 8.26 2.33 -6.55
N GLU A 296 8.97 2.56 -7.65
CA GLU A 296 8.72 1.92 -8.94
C GLU A 296 8.84 0.39 -8.87
N SER A 297 9.93 -0.12 -8.29
CA SER A 297 10.14 -1.54 -8.02
C SER A 297 9.00 -2.12 -7.16
N GLY A 298 8.60 -1.39 -6.12
CA GLY A 298 7.47 -1.77 -5.27
C GLY A 298 6.14 -1.84 -6.03
N ILE A 299 5.84 -0.87 -6.90
CA ILE A 299 4.62 -0.86 -7.72
C ILE A 299 4.61 -2.02 -8.70
N LEU A 300 5.73 -2.28 -9.39
CA LEU A 300 5.88 -3.45 -10.26
C LEU A 300 5.62 -4.75 -9.51
N LYS A 301 6.18 -4.88 -8.29
CA LYS A 301 5.96 -6.03 -7.40
C LYS A 301 4.50 -6.17 -6.97
N ILE A 302 3.78 -5.07 -6.76
CA ILE A 302 2.34 -5.10 -6.43
C ILE A 302 1.52 -5.55 -7.64
N MET A 303 1.76 -4.97 -8.83
CA MET A 303 1.06 -5.34 -10.07
C MET A 303 1.30 -6.81 -10.45
N SER A 304 2.53 -7.29 -10.28
CA SER A 304 2.91 -8.65 -10.67
C SER A 304 2.18 -9.72 -9.85
N LYS A 305 1.74 -9.41 -8.61
CA LYS A 305 0.92 -10.32 -7.78
C LYS A 305 -0.39 -10.71 -8.44
N MET A 306 -0.93 -9.86 -9.30
CA MET A 306 -2.15 -10.12 -10.09
C MET A 306 -1.83 -10.52 -11.55
N GLY A 307 -0.55 -10.61 -11.92
CA GLY A 307 -0.10 -10.89 -13.28
C GLY A 307 -0.27 -9.71 -14.24
N ILE A 308 -0.33 -8.48 -13.74
CA ILE A 308 -0.53 -7.27 -14.55
C ILE A 308 0.84 -6.70 -14.96
N CYS A 309 1.00 -6.41 -16.25
CA CYS A 309 2.27 -5.95 -16.81
C CYS A 309 2.34 -4.42 -17.03
N THR A 310 1.22 -3.74 -17.26
CA THR A 310 1.22 -2.29 -17.56
C THR A 310 0.47 -1.50 -16.51
N LEU A 311 1.04 -0.38 -16.08
CA LEU A 311 0.44 0.50 -15.08
C LEU A 311 -0.88 1.11 -15.59
N SER A 312 -0.98 1.33 -16.90
CA SER A 312 -2.22 1.79 -17.56
C SER A 312 -3.40 0.85 -17.35
N ALA A 313 -3.16 -0.48 -17.31
CA ALA A 313 -4.18 -1.48 -17.01
C ALA A 313 -4.46 -1.62 -15.51
N TYR A 314 -3.46 -1.33 -14.66
CA TYR A 314 -3.63 -1.35 -13.20
C TYR A 314 -4.41 -0.12 -12.68
N ARG A 315 -4.26 1.03 -13.32
CA ARG A 315 -4.91 2.29 -12.91
C ARG A 315 -6.44 2.17 -12.93
N GLY A 316 -7.07 2.51 -11.82
CA GLY A 316 -8.53 2.45 -11.66
C GLY A 316 -9.08 1.01 -11.60
N SER A 317 -8.24 0.00 -11.43
CA SER A 317 -8.66 -1.40 -11.35
C SER A 317 -9.33 -1.78 -10.02
N GLU A 318 -9.10 -0.98 -8.97
CA GLU A 318 -9.59 -1.23 -7.60
C GLU A 318 -9.29 -2.64 -7.07
N LEU A 319 -8.12 -3.20 -7.41
CA LEU A 319 -7.66 -4.52 -6.98
C LEU A 319 -7.17 -4.55 -5.52
N PHE A 320 -8.04 -4.06 -4.64
CA PHE A 320 -7.84 -4.00 -3.21
C PHE A 320 -9.11 -4.45 -2.49
N GLU A 321 -8.95 -5.21 -1.41
CA GLU A 321 -10.04 -5.46 -0.48
C GLU A 321 -10.06 -4.38 0.61
N ALA A 322 -11.20 -3.71 0.77
CA ALA A 322 -11.45 -2.79 1.86
C ALA A 322 -11.91 -3.55 3.12
N ILE A 323 -11.18 -3.40 4.22
CA ILE A 323 -11.51 -4.01 5.51
C ILE A 323 -11.77 -2.90 6.54
N GLY A 324 -12.97 -2.87 7.11
CA GLY A 324 -13.31 -1.93 8.17
C GLY A 324 -13.71 -0.54 7.68
N ILE A 325 -14.23 -0.44 6.45
CA ILE A 325 -14.79 0.80 5.89
C ILE A 325 -16.30 0.64 5.68
N SER A 326 -17.07 1.68 6.02
CA SER A 326 -18.52 1.69 5.83
C SER A 326 -18.92 1.60 4.35
N GLU A 327 -20.09 1.03 4.11
CA GLU A 327 -20.63 0.92 2.75
C GLU A 327 -20.92 2.28 2.10
N LYS A 328 -21.38 3.27 2.88
CA LYS A 328 -21.63 4.63 2.38
C LYS A 328 -20.34 5.24 1.82
N LEU A 329 -19.24 5.11 2.55
CA LEU A 329 -17.95 5.66 2.12
C LEU A 329 -17.39 4.93 0.90
N CYS A 330 -17.45 3.59 0.87
CA CYS A 330 -17.03 2.83 -0.31
C CYS A 330 -17.87 3.12 -1.55
N ARG A 331 -19.20 3.25 -1.45
CA ARG A 331 -20.04 3.62 -2.60
C ARG A 331 -19.68 4.98 -3.18
N ARG A 332 -19.14 5.88 -2.35
CA ARG A 332 -18.75 7.22 -2.77
C ARG A 332 -17.40 7.25 -3.50
N ALA A 333 -16.39 6.55 -2.99
CA ALA A 333 -15.01 6.68 -3.48
C ALA A 333 -14.32 5.37 -3.94
N PHE A 334 -14.84 4.20 -3.59
CA PHE A 334 -14.17 2.89 -3.74
C PHE A 334 -15.18 1.82 -4.20
N ARG A 335 -15.88 2.08 -5.32
CA ARG A 335 -17.14 1.39 -5.63
C ARG A 335 -16.96 -0.10 -5.86
N ASN A 336 -15.89 -0.47 -6.56
CA ASN A 336 -15.61 -1.82 -7.03
C ASN A 336 -14.73 -2.63 -6.07
N ALA A 337 -14.04 -1.97 -5.13
CA ALA A 337 -13.28 -2.64 -4.08
C ALA A 337 -14.16 -3.59 -3.24
N PRO A 338 -13.85 -4.91 -3.18
CA PRO A 338 -14.54 -5.84 -2.30
C PRO A 338 -14.53 -5.39 -0.84
N ARG A 339 -15.64 -5.59 -0.13
CA ARG A 339 -15.81 -5.16 1.26
C ARG A 339 -16.70 -6.13 2.03
N ARG A 340 -16.06 -6.99 2.83
CA ARG A 340 -16.77 -8.00 3.65
C ARG A 340 -17.07 -7.50 5.05
N LEU A 341 -16.19 -6.67 5.59
CA LEU A 341 -16.28 -6.12 6.94
C LEU A 341 -16.46 -4.61 6.87
N ARG A 342 -17.58 -4.13 7.40
CA ARG A 342 -17.87 -2.70 7.51
C ARG A 342 -17.13 -2.09 8.70
N GLY A 343 -17.01 -0.78 8.73
CA GLY A 343 -16.42 -0.05 9.85
C GLY A 343 -16.60 1.45 9.66
N ILE A 344 -15.50 2.19 9.69
CA ILE A 344 -15.52 3.65 9.79
C ILE A 344 -16.29 4.34 8.65
N GLY A 345 -17.02 5.38 9.02
CA GLY A 345 -17.77 6.28 8.16
C GLY A 345 -16.99 7.54 7.77
N MET A 346 -17.69 8.43 7.07
CA MET A 346 -17.14 9.73 6.66
C MET A 346 -16.78 10.61 7.87
N SER A 347 -17.66 10.65 8.87
CA SER A 347 -17.45 11.40 10.12
C SER A 347 -16.22 10.90 10.88
N ASP A 348 -16.06 9.57 11.02
CA ASP A 348 -14.90 8.98 11.69
C ASP A 348 -13.58 9.35 10.97
N VAL A 349 -13.58 9.34 9.64
CA VAL A 349 -12.41 9.75 8.84
C VAL A 349 -12.10 11.23 9.06
N ALA A 350 -13.11 12.09 9.06
CA ALA A 350 -12.96 13.53 9.28
C ALA A 350 -12.47 13.85 10.70
N GLU A 351 -13.04 13.22 11.73
CA GLU A 351 -12.62 13.39 13.12
C GLU A 351 -11.16 12.96 13.33
N ARG A 352 -10.74 11.87 12.70
CA ARG A 352 -9.35 11.40 12.76
C ARG A 352 -8.38 12.35 12.05
N ALA A 353 -8.79 12.92 10.92
CA ALA A 353 -8.01 13.93 10.22
C ALA A 353 -7.90 15.23 11.04
N LEU A 354 -9.00 15.71 11.64
CA LEU A 354 -8.99 16.87 12.54
C LEU A 354 -8.14 16.64 13.79
N THR A 355 -8.20 15.44 14.35
CA THR A 355 -7.39 15.06 15.52
C THR A 355 -5.90 15.21 15.21
N ARG A 356 -5.44 14.68 14.07
CA ARG A 356 -4.04 14.84 13.63
C ARG A 356 -3.71 16.26 13.22
N HIS A 357 -4.65 16.98 12.64
CA HIS A 357 -4.47 18.38 12.26
C HIS A 357 -4.31 19.30 13.48
N GLY A 358 -4.90 18.94 14.62
CA GLY A 358 -4.62 19.60 15.91
C GLY A 358 -3.14 19.57 16.32
N ASP A 359 -2.35 18.67 15.75
CA ASP A 359 -0.89 18.60 15.88
C ASP A 359 -0.13 19.38 14.79
N TYR A 360 -0.77 20.34 14.10
CA TYR A 360 -0.09 21.31 13.22
C TYR A 360 0.79 22.24 14.07
N VAL A 361 1.96 21.74 14.48
CA VAL A 361 2.96 22.45 15.26
C VAL A 361 4.34 22.02 14.80
N ASP A 362 5.34 22.88 14.98
CA ASP A 362 6.73 22.47 14.82
C ASP A 362 7.08 21.45 15.90
N GLY A 363 7.71 20.35 15.52
CA GLY A 363 8.15 19.34 16.48
C GLY A 363 8.82 18.15 15.83
N GLU A 364 9.51 17.37 16.65
CA GLU A 364 10.10 16.10 16.21
C GLU A 364 9.01 15.09 15.83
N ALA A 365 9.32 14.24 14.85
CA ALA A 365 8.46 13.14 14.48
C ALA A 365 8.23 12.21 15.68
N GLU A 366 7.00 11.71 15.82
CA GLU A 366 6.72 10.67 16.80
C GLU A 366 7.60 9.47 16.55
N SER A 367 7.97 8.73 17.60
CA SER A 367 8.96 7.68 17.40
C SER A 367 8.42 6.48 16.62
N GLY A 368 7.12 6.19 16.73
CA GLY A 368 6.45 5.07 16.08
C GLY A 368 6.74 3.71 16.72
N GLY A 369 5.85 2.77 16.47
CA GLY A 369 5.99 1.38 16.88
C GLY A 369 5.03 0.48 16.12
N PHE A 370 4.90 0.72 14.81
CA PHE A 370 4.08 -0.07 13.90
C PHE A 370 4.87 -1.26 13.35
N TYR A 371 6.14 -1.06 12.97
CA TYR A 371 6.96 -2.13 12.40
C TYR A 371 7.65 -2.97 13.47
N LYS A 372 7.98 -2.36 14.61
CA LYS A 372 8.60 -3.01 15.76
C LYS A 372 7.94 -2.55 17.05
N HIS A 373 7.68 -3.51 17.93
CA HIS A 373 7.13 -3.21 19.24
C HIS A 373 7.97 -2.18 19.99
N ARG A 374 7.30 -1.12 20.43
CA ARG A 374 7.84 -0.11 21.33
C ARG A 374 6.83 0.19 22.44
N ARG A 375 7.35 0.41 23.65
CA ARG A 375 6.51 0.66 24.83
C ARG A 375 5.74 1.98 24.65
N GLY A 376 4.42 1.92 24.81
CA GLY A 376 3.54 3.09 24.70
C GLY A 376 3.15 3.45 23.26
N GLU A 377 3.58 2.65 22.29
CA GLU A 377 3.19 2.76 20.89
C GLU A 377 2.12 1.70 20.57
N ASP A 378 1.99 1.31 19.30
CA ASP A 378 0.95 0.37 18.87
C ASP A 378 0.99 -0.97 19.60
N LEU A 379 -0.19 -1.56 19.77
CA LEU A 379 -0.36 -2.89 20.35
C LEU A 379 0.22 -3.94 19.40
N HIS A 380 1.16 -4.74 19.89
CA HIS A 380 1.66 -5.94 19.21
C HIS A 380 1.15 -7.21 19.91
N ILE A 381 0.39 -8.05 19.20
CA ILE A 381 -0.18 -9.30 19.75
C ILE A 381 0.93 -10.24 20.27
N THR A 382 2.12 -10.21 19.63
CA THR A 382 3.28 -11.01 20.04
C THR A 382 4.36 -10.17 20.71
N GLY A 383 3.96 -9.12 21.44
CA GLY A 383 4.88 -8.25 22.18
C GLY A 383 5.73 -9.00 23.22
N PRO A 384 6.83 -8.40 23.70
CA PRO A 384 7.82 -9.07 24.55
C PRO A 384 7.24 -9.73 25.81
N LYS A 385 6.24 -9.11 26.45
CA LYS A 385 5.59 -9.66 27.64
C LYS A 385 4.90 -11.00 27.32
N VAL A 386 4.12 -11.05 26.24
CA VAL A 386 3.42 -12.27 25.79
C VAL A 386 4.41 -13.39 25.51
N VAL A 387 5.51 -13.08 24.82
CA VAL A 387 6.55 -14.07 24.49
C VAL A 387 7.26 -14.58 25.74
N LEU A 388 7.60 -13.71 26.68
CA LEU A 388 8.26 -14.10 27.93
C LEU A 388 7.36 -14.95 28.82
N ASP A 389 6.09 -14.59 28.95
CA ASP A 389 5.12 -15.36 29.73
C ASP A 389 4.93 -16.77 29.14
N LEU A 390 4.81 -16.88 27.81
CA LEU A 390 4.76 -18.16 27.10
C LEU A 390 6.03 -18.99 27.31
N GLN A 391 7.21 -18.38 27.14
CA GLN A 391 8.48 -19.09 27.33
C GLN A 391 8.64 -19.59 28.76
N LYS A 392 8.19 -18.82 29.75
CA LYS A 392 8.22 -19.21 31.16
C LYS A 392 7.28 -20.40 31.40
N SER A 393 6.04 -20.34 30.90
CA SER A 393 5.05 -21.40 31.11
C SER A 393 5.49 -22.74 30.50
N VAL A 394 5.96 -22.75 29.24
CA VAL A 394 6.34 -23.99 28.55
C VAL A 394 7.63 -24.61 29.08
N ARG A 395 8.54 -23.79 29.65
CA ARG A 395 9.80 -24.29 30.25
C ARG A 395 9.63 -24.80 31.67
N SER A 396 8.75 -24.18 32.47
CA SER A 396 8.55 -24.61 33.86
C SER A 396 7.51 -25.72 34.00
N GLY A 397 6.53 -25.81 33.10
CA GLY A 397 5.35 -26.66 33.28
C GLY A 397 4.41 -26.19 34.40
N ASP A 398 4.60 -24.95 34.89
CA ASP A 398 3.83 -24.37 35.99
C ASP A 398 2.47 -23.87 35.49
N SER A 399 1.39 -24.34 36.12
CA SER A 399 0.01 -23.96 35.79
C SER A 399 -0.23 -22.48 36.03
N ASP A 400 0.33 -21.91 37.10
CA ASP A 400 0.18 -20.47 37.39
C ASP A 400 0.90 -19.62 36.33
N ALA A 401 1.99 -20.14 35.75
CA ALA A 401 2.68 -19.46 34.64
C ALA A 401 1.87 -19.50 33.35
N TRP A 402 1.13 -20.59 33.11
CA TRP A 402 0.20 -20.70 32.00
C TRP A 402 -1.00 -19.75 32.16
N GLU A 403 -1.58 -19.66 33.36
CA GLU A 403 -2.68 -18.73 33.65
C GLU A 403 -2.28 -17.28 33.41
N ARG A 404 -1.09 -16.86 33.89
CA ARG A 404 -0.55 -15.52 33.61
C ARG A 404 -0.37 -15.24 32.11
N TYR A 405 0.07 -16.24 31.34
CA TYR A 405 0.16 -16.11 29.89
C TYR A 405 -1.22 -15.90 29.24
N LEU A 406 -2.23 -16.67 29.68
CA LEU A 406 -3.60 -16.53 29.20
C LEU A 406 -4.19 -15.17 29.54
N GLU A 407 -4.00 -14.68 30.77
CA GLU A 407 -4.40 -13.32 31.18
C GLU A 407 -3.77 -12.26 30.28
N THR A 408 -2.43 -12.32 30.07
CA THR A 408 -1.73 -11.36 29.20
C THR A 408 -2.29 -11.33 27.77
N ILE A 409 -2.70 -12.48 27.22
CA ILE A 409 -3.29 -12.55 25.87
C ILE A 409 -4.75 -12.11 25.84
N ASN A 410 -5.53 -12.42 26.87
CA ASN A 410 -6.97 -12.18 26.90
C ASN A 410 -7.35 -10.76 27.34
N ASP A 411 -6.53 -10.11 28.18
CA ASP A 411 -6.79 -8.77 28.71
C ASP A 411 -6.38 -7.63 27.75
N ARG A 412 -5.92 -7.96 26.55
CA ARG A 412 -5.57 -6.94 25.53
C ARG A 412 -6.82 -6.41 24.82
N PRO A 413 -6.79 -5.17 24.30
CA PRO A 413 -7.81 -4.69 23.37
C PRO A 413 -7.97 -5.59 22.12
N PRO A 414 -9.17 -5.66 21.52
CA PRO A 414 -9.38 -6.34 20.26
C PRO A 414 -8.43 -5.83 19.17
N ALA A 415 -7.77 -6.74 18.46
CA ALA A 415 -6.81 -6.42 17.40
C ALA A 415 -7.11 -7.18 16.10
N VAL A 416 -7.77 -8.34 16.18
CA VAL A 416 -8.20 -9.15 15.04
C VAL A 416 -9.68 -9.50 15.13
N VAL A 417 -10.29 -9.89 14.00
CA VAL A 417 -11.75 -10.15 13.91
C VAL A 417 -12.25 -11.14 14.97
N ARG A 418 -11.49 -12.19 15.26
CA ARG A 418 -11.87 -13.20 16.26
C ARG A 418 -12.00 -12.65 17.68
N ASP A 419 -11.36 -11.52 17.99
CA ASP A 419 -11.44 -10.88 19.30
C ASP A 419 -12.81 -10.21 19.51
N LEU A 420 -13.57 -9.98 18.43
CA LEU A 420 -14.93 -9.42 18.47
C LEU A 420 -16.01 -10.51 18.62
N LEU A 421 -15.62 -11.78 18.62
CA LEU A 421 -16.53 -12.90 18.70
C LEU A 421 -16.59 -13.41 20.14
N THR A 422 -17.79 -13.81 20.57
CA THR A 422 -17.98 -14.49 21.85
C THR A 422 -18.73 -15.79 21.64
N PHE A 423 -18.46 -16.78 22.50
CA PHE A 423 -19.19 -18.03 22.47
C PHE A 423 -20.60 -17.84 23.03
N VAL A 424 -21.59 -18.37 22.33
CA VAL A 424 -22.95 -18.42 22.86
C VAL A 424 -22.98 -19.41 24.02
N SER A 425 -23.48 -18.97 25.18
CA SER A 425 -23.58 -19.80 26.37
C SER A 425 -24.41 -21.07 26.10
N ARG A 426 -23.93 -22.20 26.64
CA ARG A 426 -24.54 -23.54 26.55
C ARG A 426 -24.43 -24.22 27.91
N GLU A 427 -25.17 -25.32 28.10
CA GLU A 427 -25.02 -26.16 29.28
C GLU A 427 -23.61 -26.79 29.28
N PRO A 428 -22.81 -26.57 30.35
CA PRO A 428 -21.47 -27.12 30.43
C PRO A 428 -21.51 -28.64 30.65
N VAL A 429 -20.56 -29.34 30.07
CA VAL A 429 -20.33 -30.77 30.30
C VAL A 429 -19.08 -30.97 31.17
N PRO A 430 -18.98 -32.08 31.92
CA PRO A 430 -17.73 -32.47 32.58
C PRO A 430 -16.57 -32.55 31.59
N VAL A 431 -15.36 -32.14 32.01
CA VAL A 431 -14.18 -32.14 31.13
C VAL A 431 -13.80 -33.55 30.69
N GLU A 432 -14.17 -34.56 31.48
CA GLU A 432 -13.96 -35.98 31.19
C GLU A 432 -14.81 -36.48 30.01
N GLU A 433 -15.88 -35.77 29.65
CA GLU A 433 -16.68 -36.05 28.46
C GLU A 433 -16.11 -35.38 27.20
N VAL A 434 -15.17 -34.44 27.37
CA VAL A 434 -14.48 -33.78 26.25
C VAL A 434 -13.46 -34.75 25.65
N GLU A 435 -13.30 -34.66 24.34
CA GLU A 435 -12.29 -35.41 23.61
C GLU A 435 -10.89 -35.21 24.21
N SER A 436 -10.09 -36.28 24.27
CA SER A 436 -8.78 -36.25 24.94
C SER A 436 -7.78 -35.32 24.23
N ALA A 437 -6.84 -34.77 25.00
CA ALA A 437 -5.81 -33.89 24.49
C ALA A 437 -4.97 -34.58 23.39
N GLU A 438 -4.67 -35.87 23.52
CA GLU A 438 -3.92 -36.64 22.54
C GLU A 438 -4.65 -36.71 21.19
N TYR A 439 -5.98 -36.77 21.18
CA TYR A 439 -6.74 -36.78 19.94
C TYR A 439 -6.86 -35.38 19.34
N ILE A 440 -7.07 -34.35 20.17
CA ILE A 440 -7.09 -32.95 19.72
C ILE A 440 -5.75 -32.57 19.07
N MET A 441 -4.61 -32.92 19.68
CA MET A 441 -3.27 -32.59 19.17
C MET A 441 -2.97 -33.19 17.79
N ARG A 442 -3.65 -34.27 17.37
CA ARG A 442 -3.52 -34.82 16.01
C ARG A 442 -4.00 -33.85 14.92
N ARG A 443 -4.87 -32.91 15.28
CA ARG A 443 -5.34 -31.84 14.37
C ARG A 443 -4.34 -30.70 14.27
N PHE A 444 -3.37 -30.60 15.19
CA PHE A 444 -2.38 -29.54 15.16
C PHE A 444 -1.36 -29.79 14.06
N THR A 445 -1.01 -28.71 13.37
CA THR A 445 0.00 -28.70 12.33
C THR A 445 0.90 -27.50 12.55
N THR A 446 2.23 -27.69 12.56
CA THR A 446 3.13 -26.53 12.55
C THR A 446 3.12 -25.88 11.18
N ALA A 447 3.25 -24.56 11.14
CA ALA A 447 3.37 -23.82 9.89
C ALA A 447 4.55 -24.33 9.04
N ALA A 448 4.44 -24.15 7.73
CA ALA A 448 5.50 -24.47 6.78
C ALA A 448 6.61 -23.42 6.89
N MET A 449 7.73 -23.79 7.53
CA MET A 449 8.89 -22.91 7.71
C MET A 449 10.11 -23.60 7.13
N SER A 450 10.74 -22.98 6.14
CA SER A 450 11.81 -23.63 5.38
C SER A 450 13.09 -23.84 6.19
N LEU A 451 13.76 -24.95 5.93
CA LEU A 451 15.18 -25.09 6.25
C LEU A 451 15.96 -24.01 5.48
N GLY A 452 16.70 -23.17 6.21
CA GLY A 452 17.35 -21.96 5.68
C GLY A 452 16.75 -20.67 6.21
N ALA A 453 15.43 -20.62 6.43
CA ALA A 453 14.81 -19.57 7.24
C ALA A 453 14.94 -19.88 8.74
N LEU A 454 14.81 -21.15 9.11
CA LEU A 454 15.13 -21.68 10.43
C LEU A 454 16.45 -22.46 10.42
N SER A 455 17.07 -22.57 11.60
CA SER A 455 18.17 -23.50 11.81
C SER A 455 17.68 -24.95 11.72
N GLN A 456 18.60 -25.86 11.42
CA GLN A 456 18.28 -27.29 11.34
C GLN A 456 17.76 -27.82 12.67
N GLU A 457 18.33 -27.39 13.79
CA GLU A 457 17.92 -27.79 15.14
C GLU A 457 16.48 -27.37 15.43
N ALA A 458 16.11 -26.13 15.09
CA ALA A 458 14.74 -25.65 15.26
C ALA A 458 13.76 -26.44 14.37
N HIS A 459 14.13 -26.68 13.12
CA HIS A 459 13.30 -27.42 12.17
C HIS A 459 13.10 -28.89 12.58
N GLU A 460 14.16 -29.56 13.01
CA GLU A 460 14.10 -30.95 13.50
C GLU A 460 13.36 -31.07 14.84
N ALA A 461 13.48 -30.08 15.72
CA ALA A 461 12.76 -30.04 16.99
C ALA A 461 11.24 -29.97 16.77
N LEU A 462 10.77 -29.13 15.84
CA LEU A 462 9.36 -29.04 15.48
C LEU A 462 8.83 -30.36 14.93
N ALA A 463 9.57 -30.98 13.99
CA ALA A 463 9.17 -32.27 13.43
C ALA A 463 9.11 -33.37 14.49
N THR A 464 10.12 -33.44 15.36
CA THR A 464 10.16 -34.41 16.45
C THR A 464 8.98 -34.23 17.40
N ALA A 465 8.71 -32.99 17.83
CA ALA A 465 7.60 -32.69 18.74
C ALA A 465 6.24 -33.08 18.15
N MET A 466 5.97 -32.71 16.89
CA MET A 466 4.70 -33.03 16.24
C MET A 466 4.51 -34.54 16.03
N ASN A 467 5.55 -35.24 15.63
CA ASN A 467 5.50 -36.70 15.48
C ASN A 467 5.28 -37.41 16.81
N MET A 468 5.83 -36.89 17.92
CA MET A 468 5.60 -37.46 19.26
C MET A 468 4.14 -37.34 19.72
N VAL A 469 3.45 -36.25 19.39
CA VAL A 469 2.04 -36.02 19.77
C VAL A 469 1.05 -36.51 18.70
N GLY A 470 1.54 -37.09 17.61
CA GLY A 470 0.71 -37.56 16.49
C GLY A 470 0.09 -36.45 15.64
N GLY A 471 0.58 -35.21 15.77
CA GLY A 471 0.25 -34.10 14.88
C GLY A 471 1.17 -34.08 13.66
N HIS A 472 1.17 -32.97 12.92
CA HIS A 472 1.88 -32.87 11.65
C HIS A 472 2.87 -31.71 11.65
N SER A 473 4.09 -31.93 11.14
CA SER A 473 4.99 -30.84 10.76
C SER A 473 5.11 -30.74 9.24
N ASN A 474 5.54 -29.58 8.76
CA ASN A 474 5.69 -29.27 7.34
C ASN A 474 7.14 -28.85 7.04
N SER A 475 7.75 -29.42 6.01
CA SER A 475 9.14 -29.16 5.61
C SER A 475 9.42 -27.73 5.13
N GLY A 476 8.38 -26.97 4.81
CA GLY A 476 8.55 -25.70 4.11
C GLY A 476 9.15 -25.88 2.71
N GLU A 477 9.59 -24.76 2.13
CA GLU A 477 10.00 -24.69 0.72
C GLU A 477 11.43 -25.17 0.44
N GLY A 478 12.26 -25.30 1.48
CA GLY A 478 13.71 -25.52 1.37
C GLY A 478 14.13 -26.98 1.18
N GLY A 479 13.18 -27.89 0.99
CA GLY A 479 13.44 -29.33 0.93
C GLY A 479 13.70 -29.95 2.30
N GLU A 480 14.05 -31.24 2.30
CA GLU A 480 14.34 -31.98 3.52
C GLU A 480 15.41 -33.05 3.29
N ASP A 481 16.37 -33.13 4.21
CA ASP A 481 17.48 -34.09 4.13
C ASP A 481 16.96 -35.56 4.19
N PRO A 482 17.31 -36.43 3.22
CA PRO A 482 16.88 -37.82 3.20
C PRO A 482 17.27 -38.64 4.44
N SER A 483 18.32 -38.25 5.17
CA SER A 483 18.71 -38.90 6.43
C SER A 483 17.65 -38.77 7.53
N ARG A 484 16.71 -37.83 7.39
CA ARG A 484 15.57 -37.68 8.31
C ARG A 484 14.49 -38.72 8.03
N PHE A 485 14.43 -39.31 6.83
CA PHE A 485 13.36 -40.23 6.44
C PHE A 485 13.34 -41.48 7.33
N GLY A 486 12.14 -41.87 7.77
CA GLY A 486 11.96 -42.96 8.73
C GLY A 486 12.40 -42.65 10.17
N SER A 487 12.89 -41.45 10.45
CA SER A 487 13.21 -41.00 11.81
C SER A 487 12.11 -40.08 12.38
N PRO A 488 12.07 -39.87 13.71
CA PRO A 488 11.15 -38.89 14.33
C PRO A 488 11.34 -37.47 13.82
N ARG A 489 12.44 -37.18 13.13
CA ARG A 489 12.75 -35.86 12.57
C ARG A 489 12.12 -35.66 11.19
N ASN A 490 11.54 -36.68 10.57
CA ASN A 490 10.91 -36.56 9.25
C ASN A 490 9.65 -35.68 9.35
N SER A 491 9.51 -34.67 8.50
CA SER A 491 8.26 -33.90 8.46
C SER A 491 7.15 -34.69 7.77
N ALA A 492 5.96 -34.74 8.37
CA ALA A 492 4.84 -35.49 7.82
C ALA A 492 4.33 -34.90 6.50
N ILE A 493 4.40 -33.57 6.35
CA ILE A 493 3.97 -32.83 5.17
C ILE A 493 5.20 -32.31 4.43
N LYS A 494 5.22 -32.48 3.11
CA LYS A 494 6.25 -31.95 2.21
C LYS A 494 5.64 -30.90 1.29
N GLN A 495 6.24 -29.71 1.25
CA GLN A 495 5.73 -28.62 0.42
C GLN A 495 6.33 -28.65 -0.99
N VAL A 496 5.51 -28.34 -1.99
CA VAL A 496 5.92 -28.16 -3.38
C VAL A 496 5.70 -26.69 -3.75
N ALA A 497 6.74 -25.86 -3.63
CA ALA A 497 6.71 -24.41 -3.89
C ALA A 497 7.33 -24.05 -5.25
N SER A 498 7.15 -22.81 -5.72
CA SER A 498 7.55 -22.36 -7.08
C SER A 498 8.99 -22.70 -7.46
N GLY A 499 9.93 -22.55 -6.53
CA GLY A 499 11.35 -22.85 -6.75
C GLY A 499 11.70 -24.34 -6.82
N ARG A 500 10.83 -25.24 -6.33
CA ARG A 500 11.04 -26.70 -6.31
C ARG A 500 12.43 -27.09 -5.77
N PHE A 501 12.84 -26.52 -4.62
CA PHE A 501 14.21 -26.64 -4.11
C PHE A 501 14.58 -28.05 -3.61
N GLY A 502 13.66 -28.72 -2.92
CA GLY A 502 13.81 -30.11 -2.46
C GLY A 502 13.18 -31.10 -3.42
#